data_AF-A0A6C0H6V1-F1
#
_entry.id   AF-A0A6C0H6V1-F1
#
_cell.length_a   1.000
_cell.length_b   1.000
_cell.length_c   1.000
_cell.angle_alpha   90.00
_cell.angle_beta   90.00
_cell.angle_gamma   90.00
#
_symmetry.space_group_name_H-M   'P 1'
#
loop_
_entity.id
_entity.type
_entity.pdbx_description
1 polymer ?
#
loop_
_entity_poly.entity_id
_entity_poly.type
_entity_poly.pdbx_seq_one_letter_code
_entity_poly.pdbx_strand_id
1 'polypeptide(L)' 'MSAVEYYLIEDVSQEQVCKIFKCSPISLMRWVEKYDEKGEINRHPIAYKIKQNEVKFILYEIKTITMKYLLAKV' A
#
# COMPACT_ATOMS: atom_id res chain seq x y z
N MET A 1 15.91 -2.78 3.40
CA MET A 1 16.30 -1.47 2.86
C MET A 1 15.13 -0.92 2.07
N SER A 2 14.53 0.15 2.57
CA SER A 2 13.41 0.87 1.93
C SER A 2 13.92 1.75 0.79
N ALA A 3 13.06 2.08 -0.18
CA ALA A 3 13.42 2.99 -1.28
C ALA A 3 13.88 4.37 -0.77
N VAL A 4 13.29 4.85 0.34
CA VAL A 4 13.66 6.13 0.96
C VAL A 4 15.03 6.04 1.64
N GLU A 5 15.29 4.97 2.39
CA GLU A 5 16.60 4.75 3.01
C GLU A 5 17.71 4.67 1.97
N TYR A 6 17.46 3.94 0.87
CA TYR A 6 18.43 3.83 -0.23
C TYR A 6 18.71 5.18 -0.89
N TYR A 7 17.67 6.00 -1.10
CA TYR A 7 17.81 7.35 -1.65
C TYR A 7 18.56 8.32 -0.73
N LEU A 8 18.46 8.14 0.60
CA LEU A 8 19.13 9.00 1.58
C LEU A 8 20.59 8.60 1.87
N ILE A 9 20.91 7.31 1.73
CA ILE A 9 22.25 6.76 2.01
C ILE A 9 23.15 6.87 0.78
N GLU A 10 22.62 6.56 -0.40
CA GLU A 10 23.38 6.51 -1.65
C GLU A 10 23.20 7.82 -2.44
N ASP A 11 24.26 8.33 -3.05
CA ASP A 11 24.21 9.53 -3.90
C ASP A 11 23.70 9.20 -5.31
N VAL A 12 22.46 8.70 -5.38
CA VAL A 12 21.81 8.22 -6.60
C VAL A 12 20.57 9.04 -6.93
N SER A 13 20.31 9.22 -8.23
CA SER A 13 19.15 10.00 -8.65
C SER A 13 17.84 9.26 -8.39
N GLN A 14 16.77 10.03 -8.19
CA GLN A 14 15.42 9.48 -7.96
C GLN A 14 15.00 8.49 -9.05
N GLU A 15 15.37 8.74 -10.31
CA GLU A 15 15.05 7.84 -11.41
C GLU A 15 15.75 6.48 -11.28
N GLN A 16 16.99 6.46 -10.80
CA GLN A 16 17.75 5.22 -10.59
C GLN A 16 17.14 4.41 -9.45
N VAL A 17 16.81 5.07 -8.33
CA VAL A 17 16.10 4.43 -7.22
C VAL A 17 14.75 3.88 -7.69
N CYS A 18 13.98 4.66 -8.44
CA CYS A 18 12.70 4.24 -8.98
C CYS A 18 12.78 3.05 -9.94
N LYS A 19 13.87 2.93 -10.73
CA LYS A 19 14.12 1.75 -11.57
C LYS A 19 14.36 0.49 -10.74
N ILE A 20 15.09 0.61 -9.64
CA ILE A 20 15.41 -0.52 -8.74
C ILE A 20 14.16 -0.95 -7.95
N PHE A 21 13.48 0.01 -7.32
CA PHE A 21 12.35 -0.23 -6.43
C PHE A 21 10.99 -0.28 -7.15
N LYS A 22 10.98 -0.08 -8.47
CA LYS A 22 9.78 -0.07 -9.32
C LYS A 22 8.69 0.88 -8.80
N CYS A 23 9.09 2.06 -8.31
CA CYS A 23 8.19 3.11 -7.85
C CYS A 23 8.24 4.32 -8.80
N SER A 24 7.27 5.24 -8.68
CA SER A 24 7.34 6.50 -9.43
C SER A 24 8.21 7.53 -8.68
N PRO A 25 8.93 8.42 -9.39
CA PRO A 25 9.73 9.48 -8.75
C PRO A 25 8.89 10.37 -7.84
N ILE A 26 7.66 10.69 -8.25
CA ILE A 26 6.71 11.48 -7.47
C ILE A 26 6.34 10.76 -6.16
N SER A 27 6.12 9.45 -6.22
CA SER A 27 5.84 8.66 -5.00
C SER A 27 7.03 8.63 -4.07
N LEU A 28 8.24 8.48 -4.61
CA LEU A 28 9.47 8.47 -3.83
C LEU A 28 9.63 9.81 -3.08
N MET A 29 9.48 10.94 -3.77
CA MET A 29 9.58 12.26 -3.15
C MET A 29 8.55 12.49 -2.05
N ARG A 30 7.29 12.09 -2.27
CA ARG A 30 6.26 12.15 -1.22
C ARG A 30 6.59 11.30 0.01
N TRP A 31 7.33 10.20 -0.16
CA TRP A 31 7.76 9.38 0.97
C TRP A 31 8.94 10.00 1.70
N VAL A 32 9.88 10.63 0.97
CA VAL A 32 11.00 11.40 1.54
C VAL A 32 10.47 12.60 2.34
N GLU A 33 9.59 13.42 1.77
CA GLU A 33 8.95 14.56 2.46
C GLU A 33 8.29 14.12 3.78
N LYS A 34 7.53 13.02 3.75
CA LYS A 34 6.89 12.46 4.95
C LYS A 34 7.89 11.94 5.97
N TYR A 35 9.01 11.39 5.51
CA TYR A 35 10.09 10.93 6.37
C TYR A 35 10.79 12.11 7.03
N ASP A 36 11.05 13.20 6.31
CA ASP A 36 11.64 14.43 6.86
C ASP A 36 10.72 15.09 7.90
N GLU A 37 9.40 15.07 7.68
CA GLU A 37 8.42 15.64 8.61
C GLU A 37 8.24 14.82 9.91
N LYS A 38 8.30 13.48 9.82
CA LYS A 38 7.90 12.58 10.92
C LYS A 38 9.03 11.73 11.49
N GLY A 39 10.18 11.67 10.83
CA GLY A 39 11.29 10.78 11.14
C GLY A 39 11.04 9.30 10.86
N GLU A 40 9.82 8.91 10.46
CA GLU A 40 9.44 7.52 10.20
C GLU A 40 8.41 7.37 9.08
N ILE A 41 8.56 6.32 8.26
CA ILE A 41 7.56 5.91 7.24
C ILE A 41 6.57 4.88 7.81
N ASN A 42 6.70 4.50 9.08
CA ASN A 42 5.92 3.44 9.71
C ASN A 42 4.42 3.75 9.72
N ARG A 43 3.71 3.23 8.71
CA ARG A 43 2.24 3.14 8.75
C ARG A 43 1.90 2.12 9.81
N HIS A 44 1.34 2.58 10.92
CA HIS A 44 0.79 1.68 11.90
C HIS A 44 -0.34 0.89 11.20
N PRO A 45 -0.27 -0.45 11.16
CA PRO A 45 -1.29 -1.24 10.49
C PRO A 45 -2.61 -1.03 11.22
N ILE A 46 -3.52 -0.25 10.61
CA ILE A 46 -4.87 -0.10 11.11
C ILE A 46 -5.62 -1.35 10.70
N ALA A 47 -5.73 -2.31 11.62
CA ALA A 47 -6.62 -3.43 11.43
C ALA A 47 -8.07 -2.91 11.54
N TYR A 48 -8.73 -2.75 10.39
CA TYR A 48 -10.17 -2.53 10.37
C TYR A 48 -10.84 -3.80 10.91
N LYS A 49 -11.24 -3.78 12.19
CA LYS A 49 -12.02 -4.88 12.77
C LYS A 49 -13.33 -4.99 12.01
N ILE A 50 -13.52 -6.11 11.31
CA ILE A 50 -14.78 -6.39 10.60
C ILE A 50 -15.89 -6.49 11.64
N LYS A 51 -16.91 -5.63 11.51
CA LYS A 51 -18.09 -5.65 12.39
C LYS A 51 -19.03 -6.77 11.97
N GLN A 52 -19.85 -7.27 12.90
CA GLN A 52 -20.82 -8.34 12.61
C GLN A 52 -21.77 -8.00 11.45
N ASN A 53 -22.11 -6.72 11.27
CA ASN A 53 -22.95 -6.24 10.18
C ASN A 53 -22.27 -6.41 8.81
N GLU A 54 -20.97 -6.17 8.72
CA GLU A 54 -20.19 -6.36 7.50
C GLU A 54 -20.09 -7.85 7.15
N VAL A 55 -19.91 -8.72 8.15
CA VAL A 55 -19.95 -10.19 7.95
C VAL A 55 -21.31 -10.64 7.40
N LYS A 56 -22.41 -10.15 7.97
CA LYS A 56 -23.77 -10.47 7.50
C LYS A 56 -24.00 -9.97 6.07
N PHE A 57 -23.53 -8.77 5.75
CA PHE A 57 -23.63 -8.21 4.41
C PHE A 57 -22.87 -9.06 3.38
N ILE A 58 -21.63 -9.45 3.70
CA ILE A 58 -20.81 -10.32 2.84
C ILE A 58 -21.50 -11.68 2.63
N LEU A 59 -22.04 -12.29 3.68
CA LEU A 59 -22.77 -13.56 3.58
C LEU A 59 -24.05 -13.44 2.73
N TYR A 60 -24.74 -12.30 2.81
CA TYR A 60 -25.92 -12.02 1.98
C TYR A 60 -25.54 -11.95 0.49
N GLU A 61 -24.51 -11.17 0.15
CA GLU A 61 -23.99 -11.03 -1.22
C GLU A 61 -23.53 -12.36 -1.81
N ILE A 62 -22.81 -13.17 -1.03
CA ILE A 62 -22.36 -14.51 -1.44
C ILE A 62 -23.56 -15.43 -1.71
N LYS A 63 -24.65 -15.30 -0.95
CA LYS A 63 -25.86 -16.11 -1.14
C LYS A 63 -26.64 -15.71 -2.40
N THR A 64 -26.60 -14.44 -2.76
CA THR A 64 -27.30 -13.90 -3.95
C THR A 64 -26.53 -14.10 -5.26
N ILE A 65 -25.21 -14.33 -5.19
CA ILE A 65 -24.33 -14.40 -6.36
C ILE A 65 -23.82 -15.83 -6.58
N THR A 66 -23.78 -16.28 -7.84
CA THR A 66 -23.16 -17.58 -8.19
C THR A 66 -21.64 -17.51 -8.01
N MET A 67 -21.02 -18.53 -7.39
CA MET A 67 -19.55 -18.59 -7.14
C MET A 67 -18.67 -18.26 -8.35
N LYS A 68 -19.16 -18.52 -9.56
CA LYS A 68 -18.49 -18.20 -10.83
C LYS A 68 -18.26 -16.69 -11.04
N TYR A 69 -19.17 -15.83 -10.57
CA TYR A 69 -19.08 -14.37 -10.71
C TYR A 69 -18.05 -13.76 -9.75
N LEU A 70 -17.89 -14.35 -8.55
CA LEU A 70 -16.91 -13.89 -7.56
C LEU A 70 -15.46 -14.16 -7.99
N LEU A 71 -15.22 -15.29 -8.65
CA LEU A 71 -13.89 -15.67 -9.15
C LEU A 71 -13.44 -14.83 -10.36
N ALA A 72 -14.36 -14.19 -11.08
CA ALA A 72 -14.05 -13.39 -12.26
C ALA A 72 -13.66 -11.93 -11.94
N LYS A 73 -13.72 -11.51 -10.67
CA LYS A 73 -13.53 -10.11 -10.24
C LYS A 73 -12.25 -9.88 -9.44
N VAL A 74 -11.44 -10.93 -9.26
CA VAL A 74 -10.09 -10.90 -8.66
C VAL A 74 -9.06 -10.86 -9.79
#